data_AF-A0A936YXS7-F1
#
_entry.id   AF-A0A936YXS7-F1
#
_cell.length_a   1.000
_cell.length_b   1.000
_cell.length_c   1.000
_cell.angle_alpha   90.00
_cell.angle_beta   90.00
_cell.angle_gamma   90.00
#
_symmetry.space_group_name_H-M   'P 1'
#
loop_
_entity.id
_entity.type
_entity.pdbx_description
1 polymer ?
#
loop_
_entity_poly.entity_id
_entity_poly.type
_entity_poly.pdbx_seq_one_letter_code
_entity_poly.pdbx_strand_id
1 'polypeptide(L)'
;MPLTAPPSAPPASPTAPGDAPSRVNPSSFRSLADAFVVWLVGFRNSVSDLRAWLATYITWAGTHVTEMNALQTDVSTKSAQVATDAAQVAADAVTVAGIASAFGDVDTAIFDATTQAGIATSQAVDAAAQATTATAAKVAAEAARDAANTSGRVYASTAAGLAGTTNGQTFSVFSGDYIIQYRNDSGSATEVGRFYVKSFFDALFPQGFGSARTGWLHAWQDSAGRLLGGIKLDGTFWSKGVNISGGVTQALADAAAALTAGQGAAIAAATVLAGPERSLYLHAFTDSASRILGGFLKNGELEVKGVNISQAVEGVPTAISYTQPSTDSVIFGDSLTEGAGASAGQSVGEQLQALYVAAADTRTIYKSGYGGQSSSSILARLGPVPSLVTLPTGASGFPEIPASGSVNVTVTKAPLAYADASQTKSITGTLAGIPGTLSKAGVTGQYSFARTAAGSIVVCDSAIPFVPATEAHRFHTLVCWIGTNNMLSNTAAEILAYIGQYLSWQATTQKRRVVVMPAIDCLSGSVATIKATYDSLLALVKEAYPYEYIDLRGLLQRHNDGSGNDLADIAAGLPPRSLLHTDRYHLNTAGYGVVAAEIKRIFDSKGF
;
A
#
# COMPACT_ATOMS: atom_id res chain seq x y z
N MET A 1 24.67 37.96 55.36
CA MET A 1 25.67 38.45 56.33
C MET A 1 25.33 39.89 56.67
N PRO A 2 25.33 40.32 57.94
CA PRO A 2 25.12 41.72 58.26
C PRO A 2 26.31 42.51 57.72
N LEU A 3 26.04 43.53 56.89
CA LEU A 3 27.04 44.46 56.40
C LEU A 3 27.69 45.14 57.61
N THR A 4 28.95 44.82 57.88
CA THR A 4 29.78 45.55 58.84
C THR A 4 29.83 47.00 58.41
N ALA A 5 29.70 47.92 59.37
CA ALA A 5 29.71 49.36 59.15
C ALA A 5 30.95 49.76 58.31
N PRO A 6 30.81 50.69 57.35
CA PRO A 6 31.92 51.12 56.52
C PRO A 6 33.07 51.63 57.40
N PRO A 7 34.33 51.26 57.10
CA PRO A 7 35.47 51.77 57.85
C PRO A 7 35.50 53.30 57.77
N SER A 8 35.89 53.92 58.88
CA SER A 8 36.06 55.37 58.99
C SER A 8 36.92 55.88 57.83
N ALA A 9 36.44 56.94 57.17
CA ALA A 9 37.16 57.62 56.10
C ALA A 9 38.60 57.96 56.55
N PRO A 10 39.59 57.92 55.64
CA PRO A 10 40.96 58.24 55.99
C PRO A 10 41.03 59.64 56.63
N PRO A 11 41.99 59.88 57.55
CA PRO A 11 42.25 61.23 58.03
C PRO A 11 42.48 62.13 56.82
N ALA A 12 41.80 63.28 56.77
CA ALA A 12 41.87 64.21 55.65
C ALA A 12 43.34 64.52 55.33
N SER A 13 43.76 64.22 54.10
CA SER A 13 45.07 64.65 53.62
C SER A 13 45.18 66.17 53.79
N PRO A 14 46.33 66.70 54.24
CA PRO A 14 46.54 68.14 54.25
C PRO A 14 46.27 68.66 52.83
N THR A 15 45.31 69.57 52.71
CA THR A 15 44.83 70.10 51.44
C THR A 15 46.03 70.65 50.67
N ALA A 16 46.33 70.07 49.50
CA ALA A 16 47.32 70.63 48.60
C ALA A 16 46.88 72.05 48.20
N PRO A 17 47.81 73.01 48.03
CA PRO A 17 47.43 74.32 47.49
C PRO A 17 46.76 74.12 46.13
N GLY A 18 45.65 74.82 45.90
CA GLY A 18 44.89 74.74 44.66
C GLY A 18 45.73 75.18 43.44
N ASP A 19 45.60 74.40 42.38
CA ASP A 19 46.10 74.54 41.00
C ASP A 19 47.62 74.75 40.78
N ALA A 20 48.13 74.02 39.79
CA ALA A 20 49.53 74.11 39.36
C ALA A 20 49.86 75.52 38.82
N PRO A 21 51.07 76.07 39.10
CA PRO A 21 51.41 77.44 38.74
C PRO A 21 51.40 77.66 37.22
N SER A 22 50.53 78.57 36.77
CA SER A 22 50.50 79.07 35.39
C SER A 22 51.67 80.03 35.13
N ARG A 23 52.42 79.81 34.03
CA ARG A 23 53.58 80.63 33.62
C ARG A 23 53.24 82.05 33.17
N VAL A 24 51.96 82.44 33.17
CA VAL A 24 51.49 83.67 32.50
C VAL A 24 51.58 84.90 33.41
N ASN A 25 51.88 84.76 34.71
CA ASN A 25 51.98 85.91 35.63
C ASN A 25 53.17 85.77 36.62
N PRO A 26 54.29 86.49 36.43
CA PRO A 26 55.51 86.28 37.23
C PRO A 26 55.36 86.63 38.73
N SER A 27 54.39 87.47 39.11
CA SER A 27 54.14 87.82 40.52
C SER A 27 53.36 86.75 41.29
N SER A 28 52.58 85.89 40.60
CA SER A 28 51.88 84.75 41.24
C SER A 28 52.75 83.49 41.31
N PHE A 29 53.76 83.35 40.45
CA PHE A 29 54.66 82.21 40.51
C PHE A 29 55.47 82.19 41.81
N ARG A 30 55.94 83.34 42.28
CA ARG A 30 56.75 83.41 43.50
C ARG A 30 55.90 83.19 44.76
N SER A 31 54.71 83.77 44.87
CA SER A 31 53.84 83.54 46.03
C SER A 31 53.29 82.11 46.09
N LEU A 32 53.03 81.47 44.94
CA LEU A 32 52.60 80.07 44.88
C LEU A 32 53.76 79.09 45.07
N ALA A 33 54.96 79.42 44.58
CA ALA A 33 56.16 78.64 44.89
C ALA A 33 56.49 78.73 46.39
N ASP A 34 56.36 79.91 47.00
CA ASP A 34 56.54 80.08 48.44
C ASP A 34 55.44 79.34 49.22
N ALA A 35 54.18 79.35 48.78
CA ALA A 35 53.09 78.57 49.40
C ALA A 35 53.28 77.04 49.24
N PHE A 36 53.78 76.58 48.09
CA PHE A 36 54.10 75.17 47.85
C PHE A 36 55.31 74.72 48.68
N VAL A 37 56.33 75.57 48.81
CA VAL A 37 57.49 75.31 49.68
C VAL A 37 57.08 75.33 51.14
N VAL A 38 56.18 76.22 51.58
CA VAL A 38 55.62 76.22 52.95
C VAL A 38 54.75 74.98 53.20
N TRP A 39 53.97 74.51 52.21
CA TRP A 39 53.23 73.25 52.29
C TRP A 39 54.18 72.06 52.38
N LEU A 40 55.23 72.00 51.55
CA LEU A 40 56.27 70.96 51.60
C LEU A 40 57.08 70.99 52.89
N VAL A 41 57.33 72.18 53.47
CA VAL A 41 58.05 72.36 54.74
C VAL A 41 57.14 72.01 55.92
N GLY A 42 55.84 72.34 55.87
CA GLY A 42 54.83 71.86 56.82
C GLY A 42 54.66 70.34 56.77
N PHE A 43 54.76 69.75 55.58
CA PHE A 43 54.76 68.30 55.35
C PHE A 43 56.09 67.62 55.77
N ARG A 44 57.20 68.37 55.84
CA ARG A 44 58.55 67.88 56.20
C ARG A 44 58.86 68.00 57.70
N ASN A 45 58.25 68.95 58.41
CA ASN A 45 58.60 69.25 59.81
C ASN A 45 58.05 68.26 60.85
N SER A 46 57.28 67.25 60.44
CA SER A 46 56.96 66.08 61.27
C SER A 46 57.09 64.80 60.44
N VAL A 47 58.32 64.29 60.31
CA VAL A 47 58.60 62.95 59.78
C VAL A 47 57.74 61.88 60.50
N SER A 48 57.30 62.15 61.74
CA SER A 48 56.31 61.36 62.48
C SER A 48 54.94 61.31 61.79
N ASP A 49 54.44 62.42 61.27
CA ASP A 49 53.05 62.51 60.77
C ASP A 49 52.95 61.93 59.36
N LEU A 50 53.99 62.11 58.53
CA LEU A 50 54.10 61.42 57.25
C LEU A 50 54.18 59.89 57.44
N ARG A 51 54.97 59.43 58.42
CA ARG A 51 55.05 58.00 58.76
C ARG A 51 53.71 57.47 59.28
N ALA A 52 53.01 58.23 60.12
CA ALA A 52 51.71 57.84 60.65
C ALA A 52 50.63 57.79 59.55
N TRP A 53 50.58 58.79 58.68
CA TRP A 53 49.66 58.81 57.54
C TRP A 53 49.96 57.68 56.55
N LEU A 54 51.22 57.47 56.18
CA LEU A 54 51.61 56.41 55.26
C LEU A 54 51.31 55.02 55.85
N ALA A 55 51.55 54.80 57.15
CA ALA A 55 51.18 53.57 57.83
C ALA A 55 49.67 53.33 57.82
N THR A 56 48.87 54.40 57.99
CA THR A 56 47.40 54.34 57.95
C THR A 56 46.91 54.04 56.53
N TYR A 57 47.47 54.69 55.52
CA TYR A 57 47.15 54.45 54.12
C TYR A 57 47.53 53.04 53.67
N ILE A 58 48.71 52.54 54.03
CA ILE A 58 49.13 51.16 53.73
C ILE A 58 48.19 50.15 54.38
N THR A 59 47.78 50.39 55.64
CA THR A 59 46.82 49.54 56.34
C THR A 59 45.46 49.56 55.64
N TRP A 60 44.95 50.74 55.30
CA TRP A 60 43.70 50.92 54.57
C TRP A 60 43.72 50.23 53.19
N ALA A 61 44.80 50.42 52.42
CA ALA A 61 44.99 49.80 51.12
C ALA A 61 45.09 48.27 51.22
N GLY A 62 45.80 47.76 52.23
CA GLY A 62 45.89 46.32 52.51
C GLY A 62 44.54 45.69 52.84
N THR A 63 43.70 46.38 53.62
CA THR A 63 42.32 45.95 53.90
C THR A 63 41.49 45.90 52.63
N HIS A 64 41.54 46.93 51.77
CA HIS A 64 40.75 46.97 50.53
C HIS A 64 41.20 45.91 49.51
N VAL A 65 42.50 45.62 49.42
CA VAL A 65 42.99 44.50 48.59
C VAL A 65 42.46 43.17 49.11
N THR A 66 42.39 42.98 50.42
CA THR A 66 41.83 41.77 51.04
C THR A 66 40.33 41.65 50.73
N GLU A 67 39.57 42.74 50.84
CA GLU A 67 38.14 42.80 50.48
C GLU A 67 37.92 42.53 48.99
N MET A 68 38.74 43.11 48.11
CA MET A 68 38.67 42.85 46.67
C MET A 68 38.95 41.39 46.33
N ASN A 69 39.94 40.76 46.97
CA ASN A 69 40.22 39.33 46.79
C ASN A 69 39.07 38.44 47.29
N ALA A 70 38.43 38.81 48.40
CA ALA A 70 37.25 38.12 48.92
C ALA A 70 36.06 38.25 47.95
N LEU A 71 35.82 39.46 47.41
CA LEU A 71 34.79 39.69 46.37
C LEU A 71 35.08 38.91 45.09
N GLN A 72 36.33 38.87 44.64
CA GLN A 72 36.71 38.08 43.46
C GLN A 72 36.46 36.58 43.65
N THR A 73 36.71 36.08 44.87
CA THR A 73 36.43 34.69 45.25
C THR A 73 34.93 34.40 45.29
N ASP A 74 34.13 35.31 45.86
CA ASP A 74 32.67 35.20 45.89
C ASP A 74 32.05 35.23 44.48
N VAL A 75 32.51 36.15 43.61
CA VAL A 75 32.11 36.23 42.21
C VAL A 75 32.44 34.92 41.47
N SER A 76 33.66 34.40 41.65
CA SER A 76 34.07 33.13 41.03
C SER A 76 33.18 31.98 41.47
N THR A 77 32.88 31.89 42.77
CA THR A 77 32.00 30.86 43.35
C THR A 77 30.57 30.95 42.79
N LYS A 78 30.00 32.17 42.76
CA LYS A 78 28.66 32.40 42.20
C LYS A 78 28.61 32.10 40.71
N SER A 79 29.67 32.42 39.95
CA SER A 79 29.73 32.10 38.52
C SER A 79 29.74 30.59 38.26
N ALA A 80 30.43 29.82 39.10
CA ALA A 80 30.43 28.35 39.02
C ALA A 80 29.06 27.75 39.39
N GLN A 81 28.38 28.33 40.38
CA GLN A 81 27.01 27.94 40.74
C GLN A 81 26.03 28.18 39.59
N VAL A 82 26.08 29.37 38.97
CA VAL A 82 25.22 29.70 37.81
C VAL A 82 25.46 28.74 36.64
N ALA A 83 26.70 28.35 36.39
CA ALA A 83 27.01 27.36 35.35
C ALA A 83 26.42 25.97 35.68
N THR A 84 26.45 25.58 36.95
CA THR A 84 25.85 24.31 37.43
C THR A 84 24.33 24.35 37.29
N ASP A 85 23.69 25.44 37.72
CA ASP A 85 22.24 25.61 37.63
C ASP A 85 21.78 25.62 36.15
N ALA A 86 22.53 26.27 35.27
CA ALA A 86 22.23 26.27 33.83
C ALA A 86 22.33 24.86 33.21
N ALA A 87 23.32 24.06 33.62
CA ALA A 87 23.43 22.67 33.19
C ALA A 87 22.27 21.82 33.71
N GLN A 88 21.83 22.04 34.95
CA GLN A 88 20.66 21.35 35.51
C GLN A 88 19.38 21.71 34.76
N VAL A 89 19.15 23.00 34.47
CA VAL A 89 17.99 23.45 33.68
C VAL A 89 17.98 22.83 32.28
N ALA A 90 19.14 22.69 31.64
CA ALA A 90 19.25 22.02 30.35
C ALA A 90 18.90 20.53 30.43
N ALA A 91 19.34 19.83 31.48
CA ALA A 91 18.99 18.42 31.72
C ALA A 91 17.49 18.23 32.01
N ASP A 92 16.90 19.14 32.81
CA ASP A 92 15.47 19.14 33.10
C ASP A 92 14.65 19.37 31.83
N ALA A 93 15.08 20.29 30.96
CA ALA A 93 14.41 20.54 29.68
C ALA A 93 14.39 19.31 28.75
N VAL A 94 15.48 18.54 28.69
CA VAL A 94 15.55 17.27 27.95
C VAL A 94 14.57 16.25 28.54
N THR A 95 14.50 16.16 29.87
CA THR A 95 13.58 15.25 30.57
C THR A 95 12.12 15.60 30.29
N VAL A 96 11.76 16.88 30.35
CA VAL A 96 10.41 17.37 30.03
C VAL A 96 10.04 17.08 28.58
N ALA A 97 10.96 17.27 27.62
CA ALA A 97 10.72 16.95 26.22
C ALA A 97 10.48 15.44 25.99
N GLY A 98 11.23 14.58 26.69
CA GLY A 98 11.01 13.11 26.63
C GLY A 98 9.66 12.70 27.20
N ILE A 99 9.24 13.31 28.32
CA ILE A 99 7.91 13.09 28.89
C ILE A 99 6.81 13.55 27.92
N ALA A 100 6.94 14.73 27.32
CA ALA A 100 5.97 15.26 26.36
C ALA A 100 5.83 14.35 25.12
N SER A 101 6.94 13.80 24.61
CA SER A 101 6.91 12.83 23.51
C SER A 101 6.14 11.57 23.88
N ALA A 102 6.37 11.02 25.07
CA ALA A 102 5.70 9.80 25.53
C ALA A 102 4.17 10.00 25.73
N PHE A 103 3.73 11.21 26.11
CA PHE A 103 2.31 11.52 26.22
C PHE A 103 1.61 11.70 24.86
N GLY A 104 2.30 12.18 23.82
CA GLY A 104 1.74 12.28 22.47
C GLY A 104 1.33 10.92 21.87
N ASP A 105 2.03 9.85 22.24
CA ASP A 105 1.70 8.49 21.81
C ASP A 105 0.40 7.97 22.46
N VAL A 106 0.05 8.46 23.66
CA VAL A 106 -1.16 8.05 24.38
C VAL A 106 -2.42 8.62 23.72
N ASP A 107 -2.41 9.89 23.31
CA ASP A 107 -3.54 10.51 22.61
C ASP A 107 -3.82 9.82 21.27
N THR A 108 -2.75 9.44 20.57
CA THR A 108 -2.83 8.66 19.32
C THR A 108 -3.44 7.28 19.59
N ALA A 109 -2.97 6.57 20.61
CA ALA A 109 -3.51 5.25 20.98
C ALA A 109 -4.99 5.32 21.40
N ILE A 110 -5.40 6.37 22.12
CA ILE A 110 -6.81 6.60 22.50
C ILE A 110 -7.67 6.88 21.25
N PHE A 111 -7.17 7.70 20.33
CA PHE A 111 -7.86 8.00 19.07
C PHE A 111 -8.05 6.74 18.22
N ASP A 112 -7.01 5.92 18.08
CA ASP A 112 -7.06 4.66 17.33
C ASP A 112 -8.04 3.66 17.96
N ALA A 113 -8.00 3.51 19.30
CA ALA A 113 -8.94 2.65 20.02
C ALA A 113 -10.39 3.10 19.86
N THR A 114 -10.65 4.41 19.89
CA THR A 114 -11.99 4.99 19.69
C THR A 114 -12.48 4.75 18.26
N THR A 115 -11.60 4.93 17.28
CA THR A 115 -11.89 4.68 15.87
C THR A 115 -12.21 3.20 15.63
N GLN A 116 -11.40 2.30 16.17
CA GLN A 116 -11.61 0.85 16.05
C GLN A 116 -12.91 0.39 16.71
N ALA A 117 -13.29 0.98 17.86
CA ALA A 117 -14.58 0.72 18.49
C ALA A 117 -15.77 1.18 17.63
N GLY A 118 -15.62 2.33 16.94
CA GLY A 118 -16.61 2.80 15.96
C GLY A 118 -16.78 1.84 14.80
N ILE A 119 -15.67 1.38 14.20
CA ILE A 119 -15.68 0.40 13.11
C ILE A 119 -16.34 -0.91 13.55
N ALA A 120 -15.99 -1.44 14.73
CA ALA A 120 -16.57 -2.66 15.26
C ALA A 120 -18.09 -2.53 15.47
N THR A 121 -18.56 -1.36 15.91
CA THR A 121 -19.99 -1.07 16.09
C THR A 121 -20.72 -1.06 14.74
N SER A 122 -20.17 -0.41 13.71
CA SER A 122 -20.75 -0.41 12.36
C SER A 122 -20.79 -1.81 11.75
N GLN A 123 -19.72 -2.60 11.89
CA GLN A 123 -19.70 -3.99 11.41
C GLN A 123 -20.76 -4.87 12.09
N ALA A 124 -21.02 -4.66 13.38
CA ALA A 124 -22.08 -5.38 14.09
C ALA A 124 -23.48 -5.02 13.55
N VAL A 125 -23.71 -3.75 13.23
CA VAL A 125 -24.96 -3.28 12.61
C VAL A 125 -25.15 -3.89 11.21
N ASP A 126 -24.10 -3.89 10.39
CA ASP A 126 -24.15 -4.46 9.04
C ASP A 126 -24.40 -5.97 9.08
N ALA A 127 -23.76 -6.70 10.01
CA ALA A 127 -23.98 -8.13 10.21
C ALA A 127 -25.44 -8.43 10.62
N ALA A 128 -26.03 -7.61 11.50
CA ALA A 128 -27.43 -7.73 11.88
C ALA A 128 -28.37 -7.49 10.69
N ALA A 129 -28.10 -6.47 9.88
CA ALA A 129 -28.87 -6.18 8.67
C ALA A 129 -28.79 -7.33 7.66
N GLN A 130 -27.59 -7.89 7.42
CA GLN A 130 -27.41 -9.05 6.56
C GLN A 130 -28.16 -10.28 7.06
N ALA A 131 -28.20 -10.52 8.38
CA ALA A 131 -29.00 -11.61 8.95
C ALA A 131 -30.50 -11.43 8.69
N THR A 132 -31.02 -10.20 8.78
CA THR A 132 -32.40 -9.88 8.41
C THR A 132 -32.67 -10.14 6.91
N THR A 133 -31.77 -9.68 6.02
CA THR A 133 -31.89 -9.92 4.58
C THR A 133 -31.86 -11.42 4.24
N ALA A 134 -30.97 -12.19 4.88
CA ALA A 134 -30.90 -13.64 4.68
C ALA A 134 -32.18 -14.35 5.13
N THR A 135 -32.77 -13.91 6.25
CA THR A 135 -34.07 -14.43 6.73
C THR A 135 -35.19 -14.11 5.74
N ALA A 136 -35.24 -12.88 5.22
CA ALA A 136 -36.23 -12.49 4.22
C ALA A 136 -36.07 -13.30 2.91
N ALA A 137 -34.84 -13.52 2.46
CA ALA A 137 -34.55 -14.34 1.28
C ALA A 137 -34.99 -15.80 1.48
N LYS A 138 -34.76 -16.38 2.66
CA LYS A 138 -35.25 -17.72 3.01
C LYS A 138 -36.78 -17.79 2.92
N VAL A 139 -37.50 -16.85 3.53
CA VAL A 139 -38.97 -16.81 3.49
C VAL A 139 -39.48 -16.67 2.05
N ALA A 140 -38.86 -15.82 1.24
CA ALA A 140 -39.22 -15.66 -0.16
C ALA A 140 -38.98 -16.95 -0.98
N ALA A 141 -37.90 -17.67 -0.71
CA ALA A 141 -37.60 -18.96 -1.35
C ALA A 141 -38.59 -20.05 -0.94
N GLU A 142 -38.97 -20.12 0.35
CA GLU A 142 -39.99 -21.04 0.85
C GLU A 142 -41.36 -20.73 0.22
N ALA A 143 -41.75 -19.46 0.16
CA ALA A 143 -42.99 -19.04 -0.50
C ALA A 143 -42.99 -19.37 -2.01
N ALA A 144 -41.87 -19.15 -2.70
CA ALA A 144 -41.73 -19.49 -4.11
C ALA A 144 -41.81 -21.02 -4.35
N ARG A 145 -41.19 -21.82 -3.47
CA ARG A 145 -41.30 -23.28 -3.49
C ARG A 145 -42.74 -23.73 -3.30
N ASP A 146 -43.45 -23.16 -2.33
CA ASP A 146 -44.83 -23.55 -2.01
C ASP A 146 -45.81 -23.12 -3.13
N ALA A 147 -45.58 -21.95 -3.74
CA ALA A 147 -46.30 -21.53 -4.94
C ALA A 147 -46.04 -22.46 -6.12
N ALA A 148 -44.79 -22.85 -6.37
CA ALA A 148 -44.42 -23.79 -7.42
C ALA A 148 -45.04 -25.19 -7.21
N ASN A 149 -45.06 -25.69 -5.97
CA ASN A 149 -45.72 -26.96 -5.64
C ASN A 149 -47.23 -26.90 -5.85
N THR A 150 -47.85 -25.77 -5.49
CA THR A 150 -49.29 -25.52 -5.70
C THR A 150 -49.62 -25.46 -7.20
N SER A 151 -48.86 -24.70 -7.99
CA SER A 151 -49.03 -24.61 -9.44
C SER A 151 -48.72 -25.93 -10.15
N GLY A 152 -47.70 -26.65 -9.69
CA GLY A 152 -47.31 -27.97 -10.19
C GLY A 152 -48.24 -29.10 -9.79
N ARG A 153 -49.25 -28.84 -8.94
CA ARG A 153 -50.22 -29.82 -8.44
C ARG A 153 -49.53 -31.06 -7.87
N VAL A 154 -48.51 -30.85 -7.05
CA VAL A 154 -47.78 -31.92 -6.38
C VAL A 154 -48.38 -32.13 -4.98
N TYR A 155 -48.89 -33.33 -4.71
CA TYR A 155 -49.57 -33.67 -3.46
C TYR A 155 -48.81 -34.73 -2.67
N ALA A 156 -49.01 -34.74 -1.35
CA ALA A 156 -48.36 -35.69 -0.45
C ALA A 156 -48.84 -37.14 -0.61
N SER A 157 -50.04 -37.34 -1.17
CA SER A 157 -50.61 -38.67 -1.42
C SER A 157 -51.60 -38.66 -2.57
N THR A 158 -51.88 -39.84 -3.13
CA THR A 158 -52.86 -40.01 -4.20
C THR A 158 -54.26 -39.58 -3.78
N ALA A 159 -54.65 -39.83 -2.52
CA ALA A 159 -55.93 -39.39 -1.98
C ALA A 159 -56.04 -37.86 -1.91
N ALA A 160 -54.96 -37.17 -1.47
CA ALA A 160 -54.92 -35.71 -1.45
C ALA A 160 -54.96 -35.11 -2.85
N GLY A 161 -54.28 -35.74 -3.83
CA GLY A 161 -54.34 -35.33 -5.22
C GLY A 161 -55.72 -35.50 -5.85
N LEU A 162 -56.41 -36.61 -5.57
CA LEU A 162 -57.78 -36.83 -6.03
C LEU A 162 -58.78 -35.85 -5.41
N ALA A 163 -58.62 -35.50 -4.13
CA ALA A 163 -59.45 -34.48 -3.49
C ALA A 163 -59.16 -33.05 -4.01
N GLY A 164 -57.91 -32.79 -4.40
CA GLY A 164 -57.45 -31.48 -4.87
C GLY A 164 -57.60 -31.23 -6.37
N THR A 165 -58.07 -32.21 -7.14
CA THR A 165 -58.25 -32.11 -8.60
C THR A 165 -59.64 -32.57 -9.03
N THR A 166 -60.09 -32.10 -10.20
CA THR A 166 -61.36 -32.54 -10.80
C THR A 166 -61.14 -33.55 -11.92
N ASN A 167 -62.21 -34.19 -12.40
CA ASN A 167 -62.14 -35.16 -13.49
C ASN A 167 -61.42 -34.59 -14.73
N GLY A 168 -60.46 -35.35 -15.27
CA GLY A 168 -59.61 -34.99 -16.40
C GLY A 168 -58.34 -34.20 -16.05
N GLN A 169 -58.19 -33.71 -14.81
CA GLN A 169 -57.00 -32.96 -14.38
C GLN A 169 -55.86 -33.89 -13.95
N THR A 170 -54.63 -33.46 -14.21
CA THR A 170 -53.43 -34.16 -13.73
C THR A 170 -52.92 -33.60 -12.41
N PHE A 171 -52.32 -34.47 -11.60
CA PHE A 171 -51.57 -34.14 -10.39
C PHE A 171 -50.37 -35.08 -10.23
N SER A 172 -49.41 -34.75 -9.37
CA SER A 172 -48.23 -35.58 -9.12
C SER A 172 -48.10 -35.94 -7.64
N VAL A 173 -47.53 -37.11 -7.34
CA VAL A 173 -47.30 -37.59 -5.97
C VAL A 173 -45.90 -38.19 -5.87
N PHE A 174 -45.18 -37.90 -4.78
CA PHE A 174 -43.92 -38.57 -4.48
C PHE A 174 -44.15 -40.00 -3.98
N SER A 175 -43.45 -40.97 -4.54
CA SER A 175 -43.51 -42.38 -4.14
C SER A 175 -42.10 -42.98 -4.19
N GLY A 176 -41.42 -43.00 -3.05
CA GLY A 176 -40.03 -43.42 -2.95
C GLY A 176 -39.12 -42.59 -3.86
N ASP A 177 -38.44 -43.26 -4.79
CA ASP A 177 -37.51 -42.67 -5.76
C ASP A 177 -38.20 -42.06 -7.00
N TYR A 178 -39.52 -41.89 -6.97
CA TYR A 178 -40.29 -41.41 -8.10
C TYR A 178 -41.21 -40.23 -7.75
N ILE A 179 -41.41 -39.37 -8.75
CA ILE A 179 -42.62 -38.56 -8.89
C ILE A 179 -43.52 -39.29 -9.89
N ILE A 180 -44.71 -39.69 -9.44
CA ILE A 180 -45.72 -40.32 -10.27
C ILE A 180 -46.76 -39.27 -10.62
N GLN A 181 -47.00 -39.05 -11.91
CA GLN A 181 -48.08 -38.21 -12.41
C GLN A 181 -49.33 -39.07 -12.60
N TYR A 182 -50.45 -38.62 -12.05
CA TYR A 182 -51.78 -39.22 -12.17
C TYR A 182 -52.72 -38.26 -12.89
N ARG A 183 -53.76 -38.82 -13.52
CA ARG A 183 -54.96 -38.11 -13.97
C ARG A 183 -56.13 -38.56 -13.10
N ASN A 184 -56.93 -37.61 -12.63
CA ASN A 184 -58.16 -37.90 -11.90
C ASN A 184 -59.24 -38.30 -12.92
N ASP A 185 -59.60 -39.58 -12.97
CA ASP A 185 -60.65 -40.14 -13.83
C ASP A 185 -61.86 -40.47 -12.96
N SER A 186 -62.70 -39.46 -12.72
CA SER A 186 -63.93 -39.53 -11.92
C SER A 186 -63.72 -40.07 -10.50
N GLY A 187 -62.70 -39.59 -9.80
CA GLY A 187 -62.36 -40.00 -8.43
C GLY A 187 -61.42 -41.20 -8.35
N SER A 188 -61.01 -41.77 -9.49
CA SER A 188 -59.93 -42.76 -9.57
C SER A 188 -58.64 -42.12 -10.07
N ALA A 189 -57.48 -42.53 -9.54
CA ALA A 189 -56.19 -42.01 -9.98
C ALA A 189 -55.58 -42.94 -11.03
N THR A 190 -55.56 -42.50 -12.28
CA THR A 190 -54.92 -43.23 -13.39
C THR A 190 -53.50 -42.73 -13.58
N GLU A 191 -52.49 -43.59 -13.43
CA GLU A 191 -51.09 -43.21 -13.67
C GLU A 191 -50.87 -42.84 -15.14
N VAL A 192 -50.32 -41.66 -15.39
CA VAL A 192 -50.03 -41.14 -16.74
C VAL A 192 -48.53 -41.14 -17.03
N GLY A 193 -47.70 -41.11 -16.00
CA GLY A 193 -46.25 -41.11 -16.16
C GLY A 193 -45.53 -41.22 -14.83
N ARG A 194 -44.26 -41.64 -14.91
CA ARG A 194 -43.39 -41.83 -13.74
C ARG A 194 -42.00 -41.30 -14.06
N PHE A 195 -41.49 -40.46 -13.17
CA PHE A 195 -40.20 -39.79 -13.32
C PHE A 195 -39.35 -40.07 -12.09
N TYR A 196 -38.07 -40.37 -12.28
CA TYR A 196 -37.14 -40.54 -11.17
C TYR A 196 -36.86 -39.20 -10.49
N VAL A 197 -36.82 -39.18 -9.16
CA VAL A 197 -36.40 -37.99 -8.41
C VAL A 197 -34.89 -37.82 -8.46
N LYS A 198 -34.42 -36.60 -8.22
CA LYS A 198 -33.00 -36.24 -8.24
C LYS A 198 -32.13 -37.18 -7.41
N SER A 199 -32.60 -37.62 -6.23
CA SER A 199 -31.83 -38.53 -5.35
C SER A 199 -31.51 -39.88 -6.01
N PHE A 200 -32.38 -40.39 -6.88
CA PHE A 200 -32.11 -41.61 -7.64
C PHE A 200 -31.00 -41.40 -8.67
N PHE A 201 -31.01 -40.28 -9.37
CA PHE A 201 -29.91 -39.91 -10.27
C PHE A 201 -28.61 -39.66 -9.51
N ASP A 202 -28.68 -38.98 -8.36
CA ASP A 202 -27.52 -38.75 -7.49
C ASP A 202 -26.94 -40.07 -6.92
N ALA A 203 -27.77 -41.11 -6.75
CA ALA A 203 -27.33 -42.44 -6.34
C ALA A 203 -26.77 -43.28 -7.50
N LEU A 204 -27.28 -43.10 -8.73
CA LEU A 204 -26.79 -43.78 -9.92
C LEU A 204 -25.44 -43.23 -10.42
N PHE A 205 -25.16 -41.96 -10.12
CA PHE A 205 -23.89 -41.32 -10.37
C PHE A 205 -23.18 -41.11 -9.03
N PRO A 206 -22.38 -42.07 -8.54
CA PRO A 206 -21.53 -41.82 -7.38
C PRO A 206 -20.77 -40.53 -7.64
N GLN A 207 -20.69 -39.67 -6.61
CA GLN A 207 -20.07 -38.34 -6.55
C GLN A 207 -18.61 -38.29 -7.04
N GLY A 208 -18.40 -38.61 -8.31
CA GLY A 208 -17.16 -38.64 -9.04
C GLY A 208 -17.50 -38.28 -10.46
N PHE A 209 -17.19 -37.05 -10.84
CA PHE A 209 -17.36 -36.52 -12.20
C PHE A 209 -16.41 -37.20 -13.21
N GLY A 210 -16.56 -38.52 -13.40
CA GLY A 210 -15.95 -39.29 -14.48
C GLY A 210 -17.02 -39.60 -15.51
N SER A 211 -17.40 -38.64 -16.34
CA SER A 211 -18.24 -38.93 -17.51
C SER A 211 -17.85 -38.06 -18.70
N ALA A 212 -18.04 -38.61 -19.90
CA ALA A 212 -17.76 -37.97 -21.19
C ALA A 212 -18.39 -36.58 -21.38
N ARG A 213 -19.36 -36.20 -20.53
CA ARG A 213 -20.11 -34.93 -20.63
C ARG A 213 -19.39 -33.72 -20.03
N THR A 214 -18.51 -33.91 -19.06
CA THR A 214 -17.86 -32.77 -18.36
C THR A 214 -16.48 -32.43 -18.92
N GLY A 215 -15.88 -33.32 -19.72
CA GLY A 215 -14.49 -33.19 -20.14
C GLY A 215 -13.48 -33.66 -19.08
N TRP A 216 -13.94 -34.17 -17.93
CA TRP A 216 -13.10 -34.60 -16.81
C TRP A 216 -13.11 -36.11 -16.62
N LEU A 217 -11.92 -36.70 -16.51
CA LEU A 217 -11.71 -38.07 -16.05
C LEU A 217 -11.85 -38.14 -14.53
N HIS A 218 -11.32 -37.14 -13.82
CA HIS A 218 -11.45 -36.98 -12.38
C HIS A 218 -11.38 -35.49 -12.02
N ALA A 219 -12.22 -35.01 -11.12
CA ALA A 219 -12.26 -33.60 -10.72
C ALA A 219 -12.33 -33.46 -9.20
N TRP A 220 -11.58 -32.52 -8.65
CA TRP A 220 -11.61 -32.12 -7.26
C TRP A 220 -12.37 -30.81 -7.11
N GLN A 221 -13.21 -30.72 -6.09
CA GLN A 221 -14.00 -29.54 -5.79
C GLN A 221 -13.81 -29.14 -4.34
N ASP A 222 -14.03 -27.86 -4.04
CA ASP A 222 -14.13 -27.42 -2.66
C ASP A 222 -15.51 -27.72 -2.06
N SER A 223 -15.68 -27.40 -0.78
CA SER A 223 -16.95 -27.55 -0.06
C SER A 223 -18.10 -26.70 -0.62
N ALA A 224 -17.82 -25.76 -1.52
CA ALA A 224 -18.80 -24.95 -2.23
C ALA A 224 -19.10 -25.49 -3.65
N GLY A 225 -18.53 -26.64 -4.04
CA GLY A 225 -18.73 -27.28 -5.35
C GLY A 225 -17.96 -26.62 -6.49
N ARG A 226 -16.96 -25.76 -6.21
CA ARG A 226 -16.15 -25.10 -7.24
C ARG A 226 -14.99 -26.01 -7.64
N LEU A 227 -14.69 -26.09 -8.94
CA LEU A 227 -13.61 -26.92 -9.47
C LEU A 227 -12.23 -26.40 -9.01
N LEU A 228 -11.55 -27.18 -8.18
CA LEU A 228 -10.18 -26.93 -7.71
C LEU A 228 -9.13 -27.48 -8.67
N GLY A 229 -9.45 -28.56 -9.38
CA GLY A 229 -8.54 -29.22 -10.31
C GLY A 229 -9.05 -30.57 -10.77
N GLY A 230 -8.23 -31.31 -11.50
CA GLY A 230 -8.57 -32.64 -11.97
C GLY A 230 -7.72 -33.11 -13.14
N ILE A 231 -8.04 -34.30 -13.63
CA ILE A 231 -7.52 -34.88 -14.85
C ILE A 231 -8.63 -34.78 -15.89
N LYS A 232 -8.37 -34.17 -17.04
CA LYS A 232 -9.30 -34.14 -18.16
C LYS A 232 -9.30 -35.46 -18.92
N LEU A 233 -10.32 -35.68 -19.75
CA LEU A 233 -10.43 -36.88 -20.59
C LEU A 233 -9.31 -36.99 -21.63
N ASP A 234 -8.67 -35.88 -21.98
CA ASP A 234 -7.48 -35.85 -22.84
C ASP A 234 -6.16 -36.15 -22.08
N GLY A 235 -6.26 -36.50 -20.79
CA GLY A 235 -5.12 -36.79 -19.91
C GLY A 235 -4.45 -35.55 -19.32
N THR A 236 -4.91 -34.33 -19.63
CA THR A 236 -4.30 -33.10 -19.11
C THR A 236 -4.61 -32.93 -17.62
N PHE A 237 -3.57 -32.60 -16.84
CA PHE A 237 -3.69 -32.30 -15.42
C PHE A 237 -3.91 -30.80 -15.24
N TRP A 238 -4.95 -30.44 -14.51
CA TRP A 238 -5.42 -29.07 -14.40
C TRP A 238 -5.67 -28.73 -12.93
N SER A 239 -5.19 -27.57 -12.46
CA SER A 239 -5.49 -27.09 -11.11
C SER A 239 -5.63 -25.57 -11.11
N LYS A 240 -6.69 -25.07 -10.45
CA LYS A 240 -6.95 -23.65 -10.19
C LYS A 240 -6.76 -22.73 -11.39
N GLY A 241 -7.28 -23.11 -12.56
CA GLY A 241 -7.20 -22.28 -13.78
C GLY A 241 -5.97 -22.53 -14.66
N VAL A 242 -5.00 -23.33 -14.20
CA VAL A 242 -3.73 -23.56 -14.89
C VAL A 242 -3.67 -24.98 -15.47
N ASN A 243 -3.35 -25.06 -16.76
CA ASN A 243 -2.99 -26.32 -17.41
C ASN A 243 -1.53 -26.65 -17.08
N ILE A 244 -1.32 -27.66 -16.23
CA ILE A 244 0.01 -28.03 -15.73
C ILE A 244 0.74 -28.96 -16.73
N SER A 245 0.01 -29.53 -17.69
CA SER A 245 0.55 -30.48 -18.69
C SER A 245 1.65 -29.92 -19.58
N GLY A 246 1.76 -28.59 -19.74
CA GLY A 246 2.74 -27.95 -20.61
C GLY A 246 4.18 -27.96 -20.07
N GLY A 247 4.36 -28.02 -18.75
CA GLY A 247 5.68 -28.16 -18.12
C GLY A 247 6.00 -29.60 -17.69
N VAL A 248 5.00 -30.47 -17.70
CA VAL A 248 5.08 -31.81 -17.10
C VAL A 248 5.35 -32.89 -18.13
N THR A 249 5.22 -32.66 -19.44
CA THR A 249 5.38 -33.76 -20.43
C THR A 249 6.76 -34.42 -20.38
N GLN A 250 7.84 -33.66 -20.12
CA GLN A 250 9.19 -34.23 -19.96
C GLN A 250 9.36 -34.90 -18.59
N ALA A 251 8.87 -34.29 -17.51
CA ALA A 251 8.90 -34.88 -16.17
C ALA A 251 8.04 -36.15 -16.07
N LEU A 252 6.93 -36.23 -16.80
CA LEU A 252 6.10 -37.42 -16.91
C LEU A 252 6.73 -38.47 -17.83
N ALA A 253 7.49 -38.07 -18.86
CA ALA A 253 8.27 -39.00 -19.69
C ALA A 253 9.43 -39.63 -18.90
N ASP A 254 10.13 -38.83 -18.10
CA ASP A 254 11.23 -39.28 -17.24
C ASP A 254 10.70 -40.09 -16.05
N ALA A 255 9.57 -39.69 -15.45
CA ALA A 255 8.89 -40.46 -14.42
C ALA A 255 8.26 -41.75 -14.97
N ALA A 256 7.74 -41.75 -16.20
CA ALA A 256 7.24 -42.95 -16.88
C ALA A 256 8.39 -43.89 -17.23
N ALA A 257 9.55 -43.38 -17.68
CA ALA A 257 10.75 -44.18 -17.89
C ALA A 257 11.24 -44.80 -16.57
N ALA A 258 11.22 -44.04 -15.47
CA ALA A 258 11.55 -44.54 -14.14
C ALA A 258 10.51 -45.55 -13.58
N LEU A 259 9.22 -45.36 -13.87
CA LEU A 259 8.15 -46.30 -13.50
C LEU A 259 8.21 -47.60 -14.31
N THR A 260 8.57 -47.53 -15.60
CA THR A 260 8.62 -48.69 -16.48
C THR A 260 9.86 -49.56 -16.20
N ALA A 261 10.95 -48.96 -15.72
CA ALA A 261 12.16 -49.67 -15.28
C ALA A 261 12.02 -50.33 -13.89
N GLY A 262 11.00 -49.94 -13.09
CA GLY A 262 10.87 -50.29 -11.68
C GLY A 262 9.56 -51.00 -11.31
N GLN A 263 9.37 -52.22 -11.82
CA GLN A 263 8.43 -53.25 -11.34
C GLN A 263 6.91 -53.02 -11.50
N GLY A 264 6.26 -54.02 -12.11
CA GLY A 264 4.82 -54.15 -12.21
C GLY A 264 4.13 -54.31 -10.86
N ALA A 265 3.30 -53.34 -10.50
CA ALA A 265 2.24 -53.50 -9.53
C ALA A 265 1.09 -52.56 -9.91
N ALA A 266 -0.09 -53.16 -10.11
CA ALA A 266 -1.32 -52.44 -10.43
C ALA A 266 -1.61 -51.36 -9.38
N ILE A 267 -1.86 -50.13 -9.83
CA ILE A 267 -2.33 -49.04 -8.98
C ILE A 267 -3.78 -49.34 -8.61
N ALA A 268 -3.97 -49.99 -7.46
CA ALA A 268 -5.27 -50.16 -6.83
C ALA A 268 -5.55 -48.96 -5.92
N ALA A 269 -6.69 -48.28 -6.17
CA ALA A 269 -7.39 -47.30 -5.35
C ALA A 269 -6.60 -46.66 -4.18
N ALA A 270 -5.98 -45.51 -4.43
CA ALA A 270 -5.41 -44.68 -3.38
C ALA A 270 -6.54 -44.05 -2.53
N THR A 271 -6.48 -44.26 -1.21
CA THR A 271 -7.44 -43.69 -0.26
C THR A 271 -6.82 -42.44 0.38
N VAL A 272 -7.54 -41.31 0.37
CA VAL A 272 -7.10 -40.07 1.04
C VAL A 272 -7.48 -40.16 2.52
N LEU A 273 -6.48 -40.17 3.39
CA LEU A 273 -6.68 -40.08 4.84
C LEU A 273 -6.32 -38.66 5.31
N ALA A 274 -7.20 -38.05 6.11
CA ALA A 274 -6.81 -36.93 6.95
C ALA A 274 -5.79 -37.45 7.98
N GLY A 275 -4.62 -36.84 8.06
CA GLY A 275 -3.56 -37.31 8.93
C GLY A 275 -3.97 -37.23 10.41
N PRO A 276 -3.66 -38.24 11.25
CA PRO A 276 -3.78 -38.08 12.70
C PRO A 276 -2.90 -36.92 13.17
N GLU A 277 -3.22 -36.29 14.31
CA GLU A 277 -2.57 -35.05 14.79
C GLU A 277 -1.03 -35.10 14.83
N ARG A 278 -0.43 -36.29 14.86
CA ARG A 278 1.03 -36.53 14.87
C ARG A 278 1.69 -36.71 13.48
N SER A 279 0.95 -36.64 12.38
CA SER A 279 1.52 -36.67 11.01
C SER A 279 2.03 -35.28 10.60
N LEU A 280 3.15 -35.23 9.86
CA LEU A 280 3.62 -34.02 9.17
C LEU A 280 2.74 -33.65 7.96
N TYR A 281 1.90 -34.58 7.49
CA TYR A 281 0.99 -34.39 6.36
C TYR A 281 -0.35 -33.81 6.81
N LEU A 282 -0.79 -32.76 6.12
CA LEU A 282 -2.16 -32.28 6.11
C LEU A 282 -3.07 -33.29 5.39
N HIS A 283 -2.62 -33.80 4.24
CA HIS A 283 -3.27 -34.87 3.49
C HIS A 283 -2.23 -35.83 2.92
N ALA A 284 -2.36 -37.12 3.20
CA ALA A 284 -1.46 -38.15 2.66
C ALA A 284 -2.19 -39.05 1.66
N PHE A 285 -1.51 -39.38 0.58
CA PHE A 285 -1.86 -40.45 -0.34
C PHE A 285 -1.18 -41.72 0.16
N THR A 286 -1.95 -42.78 0.36
CA THR A 286 -1.41 -44.08 0.74
C THR A 286 -1.72 -45.12 -0.31
N ASP A 287 -0.85 -46.13 -0.43
CA ASP A 287 -1.16 -47.31 -1.22
C ASP A 287 -2.11 -48.26 -0.48
N SER A 288 -2.48 -49.36 -1.13
CA SER A 288 -3.34 -50.41 -0.56
C SER A 288 -2.75 -51.10 0.67
N ALA A 289 -1.48 -50.87 1.00
CA ALA A 289 -0.81 -51.34 2.21
C ALA A 289 -0.64 -50.22 3.27
N SER A 290 -1.32 -49.09 3.10
CA SER A 290 -1.25 -47.90 3.97
C SER A 290 0.15 -47.25 4.07
N ARG A 291 1.02 -47.47 3.08
CA ARG A 291 2.31 -46.78 3.01
C ARG A 291 2.12 -45.41 2.36
N ILE A 292 2.74 -44.36 2.92
CA ILE A 292 2.65 -43.00 2.37
C ILE A 292 3.39 -42.94 1.03
N LEU A 293 2.63 -42.72 -0.04
CA LEU A 293 3.15 -42.48 -1.38
C LEU A 293 3.48 -41.01 -1.62
N GLY A 294 2.88 -40.11 -0.85
CA GLY A 294 3.08 -38.67 -0.92
C GLY A 294 2.00 -37.92 -0.15
N GLY A 295 2.00 -36.60 -0.21
CA GLY A 295 0.99 -35.79 0.43
C GLY A 295 1.34 -34.31 0.53
N PHE A 296 0.35 -33.52 0.90
CA PHE A 296 0.58 -32.14 1.32
C PHE A 296 1.02 -32.14 2.77
N LEU A 297 2.18 -31.56 3.03
CA LEU A 297 2.72 -31.30 4.35
C LEU A 297 1.97 -30.14 5.01
N LYS A 298 1.98 -30.07 6.35
CA LYS A 298 1.35 -28.99 7.12
C LYS A 298 1.96 -27.61 6.85
N ASN A 299 3.19 -27.56 6.31
CA ASN A 299 3.86 -26.33 5.85
C ASN A 299 3.46 -25.92 4.42
N GLY A 300 2.58 -26.67 3.75
CA GLY A 300 2.08 -26.38 2.40
C GLY A 300 2.88 -27.00 1.25
N GLU A 301 3.98 -27.70 1.54
CA GLU A 301 4.78 -28.39 0.53
C GLU A 301 4.11 -29.69 0.06
N LEU A 302 4.33 -30.08 -1.20
CA LEU A 302 3.89 -31.35 -1.77
C LEU A 302 5.06 -32.31 -1.87
N GLU A 303 4.98 -33.43 -1.16
CA GLU A 303 6.00 -34.48 -1.16
C GLU A 303 5.46 -35.73 -1.85
N VAL A 304 6.26 -36.38 -2.71
CA VAL A 304 5.90 -37.67 -3.32
C VAL A 304 7.08 -38.62 -3.16
N LYS A 305 6.86 -39.71 -2.44
CA LYS A 305 7.80 -40.82 -2.18
C LYS A 305 9.21 -40.36 -1.76
N GLY A 306 9.29 -39.48 -0.76
CA GLY A 306 10.56 -39.01 -0.17
C GLY A 306 11.36 -38.05 -1.04
N VAL A 307 10.81 -37.63 -2.18
CA VAL A 307 11.38 -36.57 -3.01
C VAL A 307 10.51 -35.33 -2.81
N ASN A 308 11.09 -34.30 -2.22
CA ASN A 308 10.49 -32.98 -2.21
C ASN A 308 10.49 -32.47 -3.67
N ILE A 309 9.33 -32.39 -4.31
CA ILE A 309 9.22 -31.94 -5.70
C ILE A 309 9.77 -30.53 -5.87
N SER A 310 9.72 -29.70 -4.84
CA SER A 310 10.34 -28.36 -4.82
C SER A 310 11.86 -28.42 -5.03
N GLN A 311 12.52 -29.49 -4.57
CA GLN A 311 13.95 -29.74 -4.79
C GLN A 311 14.23 -30.47 -6.10
N ALA A 312 13.33 -31.34 -6.57
CA ALA A 312 13.45 -31.96 -7.89
C ALA A 312 13.32 -30.94 -9.04
N VAL A 313 12.72 -29.77 -8.75
CA VAL A 313 12.57 -28.64 -9.68
C VAL A 313 13.86 -27.81 -9.81
N GLU A 314 14.86 -27.94 -8.93
CA GLU A 314 16.19 -27.31 -9.13
C GLU A 314 16.93 -27.86 -10.36
N GLY A 315 16.56 -29.05 -10.84
CA GLY A 315 17.10 -29.66 -12.05
C GLY A 315 16.27 -29.44 -13.33
N VAL A 316 15.12 -28.77 -13.26
CA VAL A 316 14.26 -28.51 -14.44
C VAL A 316 14.74 -27.22 -15.12
N PRO A 317 15.35 -27.29 -16.31
CA PRO A 317 15.89 -26.11 -16.97
C PRO A 317 14.75 -25.14 -17.31
N THR A 318 14.75 -23.96 -16.69
CA THR A 318 14.20 -22.68 -17.21
C THR A 318 12.71 -22.60 -17.64
N ALA A 319 11.91 -23.66 -17.53
CA ALA A 319 10.53 -23.66 -18.03
C ALA A 319 9.48 -23.13 -17.04
N ILE A 320 9.86 -22.76 -15.82
CA ILE A 320 8.94 -22.13 -14.86
C ILE A 320 9.12 -20.61 -14.91
N SER A 321 8.68 -19.99 -16.01
CA SER A 321 8.52 -18.52 -16.14
C SER A 321 7.50 -17.91 -15.15
N TYR A 322 7.04 -18.68 -14.16
CA TYR A 322 6.01 -18.35 -13.19
C TYR A 322 6.56 -18.12 -11.77
N THR A 323 7.83 -18.44 -11.50
CA THR A 323 8.43 -18.25 -10.17
C THR A 323 9.08 -16.88 -10.01
N GLN A 324 9.71 -16.36 -11.07
CA GLN A 324 10.44 -15.10 -11.08
C GLN A 324 9.86 -14.12 -12.10
N PRO A 325 9.75 -12.84 -11.78
CA PRO A 325 9.49 -11.82 -12.78
C PRO A 325 10.63 -11.79 -13.81
N SER A 326 10.27 -11.52 -15.07
CA SER A 326 11.26 -11.17 -16.08
C SER A 326 12.01 -9.89 -15.69
N THR A 327 13.16 -9.68 -16.33
CA THR A 327 13.99 -8.48 -16.14
C THR A 327 13.32 -7.23 -16.70
N ASP A 328 12.36 -7.38 -17.63
CA ASP A 328 11.51 -6.30 -18.10
C ASP A 328 10.73 -5.69 -16.93
N SER A 329 10.42 -4.41 -17.06
CA SER A 329 9.76 -3.64 -16.01
C SER A 329 8.57 -2.90 -16.56
N VAL A 330 7.58 -2.66 -15.71
CA VAL A 330 6.36 -1.98 -16.09
C VAL A 330 5.95 -0.93 -15.07
N ILE A 331 5.55 0.24 -15.57
CA ILE A 331 5.15 1.41 -14.79
C ILE A 331 3.76 1.83 -15.24
N PHE A 332 2.75 1.65 -14.38
CA PHE A 332 1.43 2.25 -14.54
C PHE A 332 1.24 3.36 -13.51
N GLY A 333 0.68 4.48 -13.97
CA GLY A 333 0.42 5.63 -13.12
C GLY A 333 -0.39 6.72 -13.80
N ASP A 334 -0.31 7.92 -13.26
CA ASP A 334 -1.03 9.11 -13.71
C ASP A 334 -0.18 10.01 -14.64
N SER A 335 -0.34 11.34 -14.55
CA SER A 335 0.41 12.34 -15.32
C SER A 335 1.92 12.28 -15.05
N LEU A 336 2.35 11.88 -13.85
CA LEU A 336 3.78 11.73 -13.56
C LEU A 336 4.38 10.58 -14.34
N THR A 337 3.65 9.48 -14.47
CA THR A 337 4.07 8.36 -15.33
C THR A 337 3.91 8.69 -16.81
N GLU A 338 2.96 9.56 -17.18
CA GLU A 338 2.87 10.07 -18.57
C GLU A 338 4.11 10.91 -18.92
N GLY A 339 4.69 11.62 -17.95
CA GLY A 339 5.84 12.51 -18.13
C GLY A 339 5.46 13.98 -18.21
N ALA A 340 4.30 14.36 -17.66
CA ALA A 340 3.90 15.77 -17.61
C ALA A 340 5.00 16.61 -16.94
N GLY A 341 5.30 17.78 -17.51
CA GLY A 341 6.38 18.66 -17.04
C GLY A 341 7.78 18.33 -17.60
N ALA A 342 8.00 17.15 -18.19
CA ALA A 342 9.25 16.81 -18.88
C ALA A 342 9.26 17.29 -20.33
N SER A 343 10.46 17.42 -20.90
CA SER A 343 10.62 17.48 -22.35
C SER A 343 10.15 16.17 -23.01
N ALA A 344 9.75 16.24 -24.28
CA ALA A 344 9.34 15.04 -25.02
C ALA A 344 10.45 13.98 -25.01
N GLY A 345 10.10 12.72 -24.72
CA GLY A 345 11.07 11.63 -24.61
C GLY A 345 11.84 11.58 -23.28
N GLN A 346 11.46 12.38 -22.27
CA GLN A 346 12.17 12.51 -20.98
C GLN A 346 11.31 12.16 -19.76
N SER A 347 10.26 11.35 -19.92
CA SER A 347 9.52 10.79 -18.78
C SER A 347 10.37 9.78 -18.00
N VAL A 348 9.92 9.40 -16.79
CA VAL A 348 10.63 8.40 -15.96
C VAL A 348 10.92 7.10 -16.69
N GLY A 349 9.99 6.60 -17.51
CA GLY A 349 10.16 5.34 -18.21
C GLY A 349 11.20 5.43 -19.32
N GLU A 350 11.24 6.55 -20.04
CA GLU A 350 12.20 6.81 -21.11
C GLU A 350 13.61 7.02 -20.56
N GLN A 351 13.74 7.79 -19.48
CA GLN A 351 15.03 7.98 -18.80
C GLN A 351 15.53 6.68 -18.16
N LEU A 352 14.65 5.89 -17.54
CA LEU A 352 15.01 4.57 -17.01
C LEU A 352 15.47 3.62 -18.12
N GLN A 353 14.77 3.60 -19.25
CA GLN A 353 15.19 2.82 -20.42
C GLN A 353 16.58 3.24 -20.91
N ALA A 354 16.84 4.55 -20.99
CA ALA A 354 18.13 5.08 -21.43
C ALA A 354 19.28 4.64 -20.48
N LEU A 355 19.04 4.60 -19.17
CA LEU A 355 20.03 4.12 -18.21
C LEU A 355 20.37 2.64 -18.37
N TYR A 356 19.39 1.78 -18.70
CA TYR A 356 19.65 0.36 -18.99
C TYR A 356 20.36 0.15 -20.32
N VAL A 357 19.97 0.88 -21.37
CA VAL A 357 20.66 0.85 -22.67
C VAL A 357 22.12 1.27 -22.52
N ALA A 358 22.40 2.32 -21.74
CA ALA A 358 23.77 2.76 -21.46
C ALA A 358 24.60 1.71 -20.71
N ALA A 359 23.95 0.84 -19.93
CA ALA A 359 24.56 -0.29 -19.24
C ALA A 359 24.62 -1.58 -20.07
N ALA A 360 24.27 -1.51 -21.38
CA ALA A 360 24.15 -2.66 -22.27
C ALA A 360 23.15 -3.74 -21.80
N ASP A 361 22.15 -3.35 -21.01
CA ASP A 361 21.04 -4.20 -20.57
C ASP A 361 19.87 -4.07 -21.56
N THR A 362 19.40 -5.20 -22.09
CA THR A 362 18.37 -5.27 -23.13
C THR A 362 16.95 -5.31 -22.58
N ARG A 363 16.74 -5.15 -21.28
CA ARG A 363 15.40 -5.13 -20.69
C ARG A 363 14.55 -3.99 -21.26
N THR A 364 13.25 -4.25 -21.39
CA THR A 364 12.27 -3.27 -21.85
C THR A 364 11.55 -2.63 -20.66
N ILE A 365 11.40 -1.30 -20.70
CA ILE A 365 10.63 -0.52 -19.73
C ILE A 365 9.28 -0.14 -20.35
N TYR A 366 8.23 -0.85 -19.97
CA TYR A 366 6.87 -0.57 -20.39
C TYR A 366 6.28 0.57 -19.54
N LYS A 367 5.84 1.64 -20.19
CA LYS A 367 5.26 2.81 -19.54
C LYS A 367 3.80 2.98 -19.94
N SER A 368 2.94 3.21 -18.95
CA SER A 368 1.51 3.32 -19.13
C SER A 368 0.96 4.39 -18.18
N GLY A 369 1.16 5.66 -18.49
CA GLY A 369 0.68 6.79 -17.69
C GLY A 369 -0.38 7.61 -18.44
N TYR A 370 -1.50 7.92 -17.79
CA TYR A 370 -2.55 8.82 -18.30
C TYR A 370 -2.81 9.95 -17.28
N GLY A 371 -2.71 11.20 -17.73
CA GLY A 371 -2.90 12.38 -16.88
C GLY A 371 -4.29 12.46 -16.24
N GLY A 372 -4.35 12.95 -15.00
CA GLY A 372 -5.59 13.17 -14.25
C GLY A 372 -6.27 11.90 -13.70
N GLN A 373 -5.63 10.73 -13.80
CA GLN A 373 -6.21 9.49 -13.29
C GLN A 373 -6.08 9.34 -11.77
N SER A 374 -7.18 8.97 -11.12
CA SER A 374 -7.17 8.44 -9.75
C SER A 374 -6.57 7.04 -9.71
N SER A 375 -6.14 6.60 -8.52
CA SER A 375 -5.62 5.25 -8.28
C SER A 375 -6.62 4.16 -8.71
N SER A 376 -7.92 4.33 -8.47
CA SER A 376 -8.94 3.37 -8.91
C SER A 376 -9.04 3.25 -10.43
N SER A 377 -8.84 4.36 -11.15
CA SER A 377 -8.80 4.38 -12.62
C SER A 377 -7.58 3.65 -13.17
N ILE A 378 -6.43 3.82 -12.51
CA ILE A 378 -5.17 3.15 -12.85
C ILE A 378 -5.28 1.65 -12.60
N LEU A 379 -5.85 1.23 -11.47
CA LEU A 379 -6.10 -0.18 -11.15
C LEU A 379 -7.03 -0.86 -12.17
N ALA A 380 -8.02 -0.13 -12.69
CA ALA A 380 -8.88 -0.67 -13.72
C ALA A 380 -8.17 -0.83 -15.06
N ARG A 381 -7.24 0.07 -15.40
CA ARG A 381 -6.42 -0.01 -16.61
C ARG A 381 -5.32 -1.08 -16.50
N LEU A 382 -4.79 -1.29 -15.30
CA LEU A 382 -3.82 -2.36 -15.02
C LEU A 382 -4.49 -3.74 -15.05
N GLY A 383 -5.72 -3.86 -14.53
CA GLY A 383 -6.49 -5.10 -14.49
C GLY A 383 -6.85 -5.71 -13.12
N PRO A 384 -6.24 -5.39 -11.95
CA PRO A 384 -6.65 -6.00 -10.68
C PRO A 384 -8.07 -5.62 -10.25
N VAL A 385 -8.62 -4.50 -10.73
CA VAL A 385 -9.98 -4.05 -10.43
C VAL A 385 -10.70 -3.67 -11.72
N PRO A 386 -11.28 -4.62 -12.46
CA PRO A 386 -11.83 -4.35 -13.80
C PRO A 386 -12.93 -3.30 -13.77
N SER A 387 -12.98 -2.46 -14.81
CA SER A 387 -14.10 -1.56 -15.01
C SER A 387 -15.34 -2.34 -15.38
N LEU A 388 -16.47 -1.98 -14.77
CA LEU A 388 -17.76 -2.50 -15.17
C LEU A 388 -18.37 -1.58 -16.21
N VAL A 389 -18.85 -2.17 -17.30
CA VAL A 389 -19.52 -1.45 -18.38
C VAL A 389 -20.91 -2.02 -18.63
N THR A 390 -21.81 -1.15 -19.06
CA THR A 390 -23.16 -1.52 -19.51
C THR A 390 -23.31 -1.17 -20.98
N LEU A 391 -23.98 -2.06 -21.72
CA LEU A 391 -24.28 -1.89 -23.14
C LEU A 391 -25.72 -1.43 -23.32
N PRO A 392 -26.03 -0.67 -24.39
CA PRO A 392 -27.40 -0.38 -24.78
C PRO A 392 -28.11 -1.67 -25.18
N THR A 393 -29.43 -1.70 -24.96
CA THR A 393 -30.30 -2.75 -25.48
C THR A 393 -30.32 -2.69 -27.00
N GLY A 394 -29.97 -3.80 -27.65
CA GLY A 394 -29.98 -3.89 -29.11
C GLY A 394 -31.17 -4.68 -29.66
N ALA A 395 -31.00 -5.23 -30.87
CA ALA A 395 -32.10 -5.84 -31.64
C ALA A 395 -32.65 -7.13 -30.99
N SER A 396 -31.86 -7.79 -30.14
CA SER A 396 -32.31 -8.96 -29.37
C SER A 396 -33.24 -8.62 -28.21
N GLY A 397 -33.41 -7.33 -27.86
CA GLY A 397 -34.14 -6.91 -26.66
C GLY A 397 -33.31 -6.97 -25.37
N PHE A 398 -32.02 -7.31 -25.46
CA PHE A 398 -31.07 -7.35 -24.35
C PHE A 398 -29.83 -6.47 -24.63
N PRO A 399 -29.02 -6.12 -23.61
CA PRO A 399 -27.71 -5.51 -23.84
C PRO A 399 -26.87 -6.38 -24.77
N GLU A 400 -26.28 -5.81 -25.82
CA GLU A 400 -25.54 -6.62 -26.81
C GLU A 400 -24.33 -5.90 -27.41
N ILE A 401 -23.33 -6.68 -27.78
CA ILE A 401 -22.23 -6.22 -28.63
C ILE A 401 -22.62 -6.54 -30.09
N PRO A 402 -22.67 -5.54 -30.98
CA PRO A 402 -23.10 -5.73 -32.36
C PRO A 402 -22.14 -6.62 -33.13
N ALA A 403 -22.65 -7.29 -34.19
CA ALA A 403 -21.88 -8.16 -35.08
C ALA A 403 -20.58 -7.52 -35.61
N SER A 404 -20.63 -6.20 -35.86
CA SER A 404 -19.50 -5.38 -36.32
C SER A 404 -19.66 -3.94 -35.87
N GLY A 405 -18.57 -3.17 -35.91
CA GLY A 405 -18.58 -1.74 -35.60
C GLY A 405 -18.45 -1.45 -34.10
N SER A 406 -18.65 -0.17 -33.76
CA SER A 406 -18.55 0.35 -32.40
C SER A 406 -19.91 0.44 -31.74
N VAL A 407 -19.98 0.16 -30.44
CA VAL A 407 -21.17 0.35 -29.60
C VAL A 407 -20.83 1.30 -28.46
N ASN A 408 -21.73 2.21 -28.12
CA ASN A 408 -21.55 3.06 -26.95
C ASN A 408 -21.68 2.22 -25.68
N VAL A 409 -20.88 2.51 -24.67
CA VAL A 409 -20.97 1.84 -23.36
C VAL A 409 -21.00 2.87 -22.25
N THR A 410 -21.67 2.53 -21.15
CA THR A 410 -21.61 3.33 -19.93
C THR A 410 -20.68 2.64 -18.93
N VAL A 411 -19.65 3.33 -18.46
CA VAL A 411 -18.80 2.81 -17.38
C VAL A 411 -19.47 3.10 -16.05
N THR A 412 -19.82 2.05 -15.31
CA THR A 412 -20.53 2.16 -14.01
C THR A 412 -19.59 2.08 -12.82
N LYS A 413 -18.36 1.59 -13.01
CA LYS A 413 -17.33 1.53 -11.96
C LYS A 413 -15.93 1.72 -12.53
N ALA A 414 -15.12 2.51 -11.81
CA ALA A 414 -13.68 2.75 -12.07
C ALA A 414 -13.39 3.16 -13.53
N PRO A 415 -13.55 4.45 -13.91
CA PRO A 415 -13.32 4.89 -15.28
C PRO A 415 -11.87 4.64 -15.74
N LEU A 416 -11.68 4.13 -16.95
CA LEU A 416 -10.37 3.72 -17.46
C LEU A 416 -9.51 4.84 -18.02
N ALA A 417 -10.10 5.99 -18.31
CA ALA A 417 -9.43 7.10 -18.97
C ALA A 417 -9.93 8.43 -18.43
N TYR A 418 -8.99 9.25 -17.98
CA TYR A 418 -9.16 10.69 -17.98
C TYR A 418 -8.49 11.17 -19.28
N ALA A 419 -9.26 11.79 -20.15
CA ALA A 419 -8.75 12.44 -21.34
C ALA A 419 -8.74 13.95 -21.06
N ASP A 420 -7.77 14.68 -21.59
CA ASP A 420 -7.99 16.11 -21.77
C ASP A 420 -9.22 16.33 -22.69
N ALA A 421 -9.69 17.57 -22.84
CA ALA A 421 -10.91 17.82 -23.60
C ALA A 421 -10.81 17.47 -25.10
N SER A 422 -9.62 17.14 -25.62
CA SER A 422 -9.35 17.00 -27.06
C SER A 422 -8.80 15.63 -27.49
N GLN A 423 -8.38 14.74 -26.58
CA GLN A 423 -7.79 13.45 -26.92
C GLN A 423 -8.75 12.27 -26.75
N THR A 424 -8.70 11.33 -27.69
CA THR A 424 -9.28 10.00 -27.49
C THR A 424 -8.25 9.11 -26.82
N LYS A 425 -8.60 8.49 -25.69
CA LYS A 425 -7.77 7.47 -25.03
C LYS A 425 -8.44 6.12 -25.23
N SER A 426 -7.63 5.13 -25.61
CA SER A 426 -8.10 3.79 -25.97
C SER A 426 -7.27 2.72 -25.26
N ILE A 427 -7.92 1.62 -24.91
CA ILE A 427 -7.29 0.45 -24.28
C ILE A 427 -7.82 -0.80 -24.98
N THR A 428 -6.90 -1.65 -25.42
CA THR A 428 -7.23 -2.97 -25.96
C THR A 428 -7.52 -3.94 -24.82
N GLY A 429 -8.46 -4.85 -25.02
CA GLY A 429 -8.86 -5.83 -24.01
C GLY A 429 -9.98 -6.73 -24.51
N THR A 430 -10.73 -7.30 -23.58
CA THR A 430 -11.92 -8.10 -23.89
C THR A 430 -13.13 -7.61 -23.13
N LEU A 431 -14.30 -7.66 -23.79
CA LEU A 431 -15.60 -7.43 -23.18
C LEU A 431 -16.48 -8.66 -23.45
N ALA A 432 -17.00 -9.31 -22.41
CA ALA A 432 -17.70 -10.60 -22.52
C ALA A 432 -16.90 -11.67 -23.30
N GLY A 433 -15.57 -11.67 -23.14
CA GLY A 433 -14.66 -12.56 -23.86
C GLY A 433 -14.39 -12.17 -25.32
N ILE A 434 -15.00 -11.10 -25.84
CA ILE A 434 -14.78 -10.61 -27.20
C ILE A 434 -13.61 -9.64 -27.23
N PRO A 435 -12.53 -9.92 -27.98
CA PRO A 435 -11.43 -8.97 -28.14
C PRO A 435 -11.88 -7.67 -28.81
N GLY A 436 -11.42 -6.55 -28.28
CA GLY A 436 -11.75 -5.23 -28.82
C GLY A 436 -11.00 -4.10 -28.13
N THR A 437 -11.42 -2.88 -28.46
CA THR A 437 -10.86 -1.65 -27.92
C THR A 437 -11.96 -0.85 -27.25
N LEU A 438 -11.75 -0.53 -25.97
CA LEU A 438 -12.58 0.42 -25.23
C LEU A 438 -11.94 1.80 -25.34
N SER A 439 -12.70 2.78 -25.84
CA SER A 439 -12.24 4.14 -26.12
C SER A 439 -13.10 5.17 -25.41
N LYS A 440 -12.51 6.30 -25.03
CA LYS A 440 -13.21 7.49 -24.53
C LYS A 440 -12.76 8.72 -25.32
N ALA A 441 -13.70 9.42 -25.95
CA ALA A 441 -13.42 10.60 -26.76
C ALA A 441 -13.46 11.90 -25.90
N GLY A 442 -12.34 12.29 -25.30
CA GLY A 442 -12.29 13.48 -24.44
C GLY A 442 -12.94 13.31 -23.05
N VAL A 443 -12.85 14.32 -22.20
CA VAL A 443 -13.36 14.27 -20.80
C VAL A 443 -14.87 14.04 -20.72
N THR A 444 -15.63 14.68 -21.60
CA THR A 444 -17.12 14.65 -21.63
C THR A 444 -17.69 13.64 -22.63
N GLY A 445 -16.85 13.00 -23.45
CA GLY A 445 -17.32 12.05 -24.44
C GLY A 445 -17.75 10.72 -23.84
N GLN A 446 -18.62 10.06 -24.58
CA GLN A 446 -19.11 8.72 -24.27
C GLN A 446 -18.00 7.69 -24.45
N TYR A 447 -18.05 6.63 -23.64
CA TYR A 447 -17.22 5.46 -23.89
C TYR A 447 -17.81 4.66 -25.05
N SER A 448 -16.93 4.03 -25.83
CA SER A 448 -17.33 3.12 -26.89
C SER A 448 -16.45 1.88 -26.92
N PHE A 449 -17.05 0.74 -27.23
CA PHE A 449 -16.35 -0.51 -27.43
C PHE A 449 -16.47 -0.93 -28.89
N ALA A 450 -15.33 -1.21 -29.53
CA ALA A 450 -15.29 -1.77 -30.88
C ALA A 450 -14.55 -3.11 -30.85
N ARG A 451 -15.22 -4.18 -31.27
CA ARG A 451 -14.59 -5.50 -31.41
C ARG A 451 -13.52 -5.51 -32.50
N THR A 452 -12.46 -6.27 -32.29
CA THR A 452 -11.31 -6.34 -33.21
C THR A 452 -11.66 -7.02 -34.54
N ALA A 453 -12.53 -8.03 -34.50
CA ALA A 453 -13.00 -8.77 -35.69
C ALA A 453 -14.52 -8.83 -35.71
N ALA A 454 -15.13 -8.76 -36.89
CA ALA A 454 -16.56 -8.97 -37.06
C ALA A 454 -16.95 -10.41 -36.72
N GLY A 455 -18.21 -10.61 -36.29
CA GLY A 455 -18.73 -11.92 -35.90
C GLY A 455 -20.23 -11.85 -35.62
N SER A 456 -20.77 -12.81 -34.88
CA SER A 456 -22.20 -12.80 -34.49
C SER A 456 -22.48 -11.76 -33.40
N ILE A 457 -23.75 -11.35 -33.27
CA ILE A 457 -24.22 -10.55 -32.12
C ILE A 457 -23.96 -11.34 -30.83
N VAL A 458 -23.53 -10.65 -29.78
CA VAL A 458 -23.28 -11.25 -28.46
C VAL A 458 -24.18 -10.59 -27.44
N VAL A 459 -25.17 -11.33 -26.96
CA VAL A 459 -26.04 -10.92 -25.84
C VAL A 459 -25.25 -10.95 -24.55
N CYS A 460 -25.49 -9.95 -23.72
CA CYS A 460 -24.68 -9.64 -22.57
C CYS A 460 -25.54 -9.33 -21.34
N ASP A 461 -24.96 -9.50 -20.15
CA ASP A 461 -25.57 -9.06 -18.90
C ASP A 461 -25.52 -7.52 -18.76
N SER A 462 -26.28 -6.99 -17.80
CA SER A 462 -26.41 -5.55 -17.57
C SER A 462 -25.15 -4.89 -17.01
N ALA A 463 -24.17 -5.65 -16.49
CA ALA A 463 -22.88 -5.14 -16.04
C ALA A 463 -21.77 -6.15 -16.31
N ILE A 464 -20.85 -5.81 -17.21
CA ILE A 464 -19.82 -6.73 -17.71
C ILE A 464 -18.44 -6.15 -17.40
N PRO A 465 -17.50 -6.95 -16.88
CA PRO A 465 -16.12 -6.49 -16.74
C PRO A 465 -15.47 -6.32 -18.11
N PHE A 466 -14.87 -5.16 -18.34
CA PHE A 466 -13.84 -5.01 -19.35
C PHE A 466 -12.49 -5.45 -18.76
N VAL A 467 -11.82 -6.39 -19.43
CA VAL A 467 -10.51 -6.92 -19.01
C VAL A 467 -9.44 -6.36 -19.95
N PRO A 468 -8.55 -5.46 -19.49
CA PRO A 468 -7.46 -4.93 -20.31
C PRO A 468 -6.50 -6.03 -20.78
N ALA A 469 -5.93 -5.86 -21.96
CA ALA A 469 -4.91 -6.74 -22.53
C ALA A 469 -3.52 -6.48 -21.92
N THR A 470 -3.41 -6.49 -20.60
CA THR A 470 -2.19 -6.23 -19.83
C THR A 470 -1.56 -7.50 -19.27
N GLU A 471 -2.16 -8.67 -19.51
CA GLU A 471 -1.83 -9.94 -18.88
C GLU A 471 -0.34 -10.29 -18.95
N ALA A 472 0.36 -9.98 -20.06
CA ALA A 472 1.79 -10.25 -20.18
C ALA A 472 2.63 -9.50 -19.13
N HIS A 473 2.22 -8.29 -18.72
CA HIS A 473 3.02 -7.47 -17.81
C HIS A 473 2.94 -7.89 -16.35
N ARG A 474 2.05 -8.82 -15.99
CA ARG A 474 1.96 -9.34 -14.62
C ARG A 474 3.15 -10.21 -14.21
N PHE A 475 3.99 -10.55 -15.19
CA PHE A 475 5.26 -11.27 -15.01
C PHE A 475 6.47 -10.35 -15.05
N HIS A 476 6.31 -9.04 -15.14
CA HIS A 476 7.43 -8.08 -15.12
C HIS A 476 7.72 -7.59 -13.70
N THR A 477 8.87 -6.93 -13.54
CA THR A 477 9.14 -6.13 -12.33
C THR A 477 8.22 -4.91 -12.29
N LEU A 478 7.52 -4.71 -11.17
CA LEU A 478 6.51 -3.66 -11.06
C LEU A 478 7.08 -2.36 -10.47
N VAL A 479 6.83 -1.23 -11.12
CA VAL A 479 6.95 0.10 -10.51
C VAL A 479 5.54 0.61 -10.25
N CYS A 480 5.17 0.78 -8.98
CA CYS A 480 3.89 1.34 -8.57
C CYS A 480 4.08 2.83 -8.31
N TRP A 481 3.52 3.69 -9.18
CA TRP A 481 3.55 5.14 -8.97
C TRP A 481 2.14 5.71 -9.12
N ILE A 482 1.36 5.57 -8.04
CA ILE A 482 -0.05 5.96 -7.97
C ILE A 482 -0.29 6.79 -6.69
N GLY A 483 -1.46 7.42 -6.59
CA GLY A 483 -1.92 8.09 -5.36
C GLY A 483 -1.87 9.62 -5.41
N THR A 484 -1.16 10.22 -6.36
CA THR A 484 -1.03 11.69 -6.45
C THR A 484 -2.39 12.38 -6.54
N ASN A 485 -3.28 11.88 -7.39
CA ASN A 485 -4.65 12.41 -7.56
C ASN A 485 -5.64 11.99 -6.45
N ASN A 486 -5.16 11.32 -5.39
CA ASN A 486 -5.99 10.85 -4.26
C ASN A 486 -5.68 11.60 -2.95
N MET A 487 -4.59 12.38 -2.89
CA MET A 487 -4.07 12.96 -1.64
C MET A 487 -5.03 13.92 -0.91
N LEU A 488 -6.01 14.49 -1.62
CA LEU A 488 -7.04 15.39 -1.06
C LEU A 488 -8.38 14.69 -0.80
N SER A 489 -8.66 13.60 -1.51
CA SER A 489 -9.97 12.95 -1.53
C SER A 489 -9.98 11.61 -0.80
N ASN A 490 -8.80 11.11 -0.39
CA ASN A 490 -8.64 9.84 0.28
C ASN A 490 -7.72 9.96 1.49
N THR A 491 -7.95 9.07 2.45
CA THR A 491 -7.05 8.87 3.59
C THR A 491 -5.79 8.13 3.16
N ALA A 492 -4.72 8.22 3.97
CA ALA A 492 -3.50 7.46 3.75
C ALA A 492 -3.74 5.93 3.71
N ALA A 493 -4.64 5.41 4.54
CA ALA A 493 -4.99 3.99 4.56
C ALA A 493 -5.69 3.53 3.26
N GLU A 494 -6.58 4.35 2.71
CA GLU A 494 -7.23 4.06 1.41
C GLU A 494 -6.21 4.06 0.27
N ILE A 495 -5.26 5.01 0.27
CA ILE A 495 -4.19 5.06 -0.74
C ILE A 495 -3.28 3.82 -0.61
N LEU A 496 -2.92 3.41 0.62
CA LEU A 496 -2.19 2.15 0.84
C LEU A 496 -2.97 0.94 0.32
N ALA A 497 -4.29 0.89 0.52
CA ALA A 497 -5.12 -0.19 -0.01
C ALA A 497 -5.12 -0.24 -1.55
N TYR A 498 -5.05 0.90 -2.23
CA TYR A 498 -4.85 0.93 -3.69
C TYR A 498 -3.47 0.44 -4.11
N ILE A 499 -2.41 0.82 -3.38
CA ILE A 499 -1.05 0.30 -3.61
C ILE A 499 -1.04 -1.23 -3.45
N GLY A 500 -1.68 -1.77 -2.41
CA GLY A 500 -1.80 -3.21 -2.20
C GLY A 500 -2.52 -3.93 -3.34
N GLN A 501 -3.60 -3.35 -3.87
CA GLN A 501 -4.32 -3.87 -5.05
C GLN A 501 -3.47 -3.81 -6.33
N TYR A 502 -2.64 -2.78 -6.49
CA TYR A 502 -1.71 -2.68 -7.62
C TYR A 502 -0.68 -3.81 -7.55
N LEU A 503 -0.06 -4.00 -6.39
CA LEU A 503 1.02 -4.96 -6.21
C LEU A 503 0.52 -6.42 -6.19
N SER A 504 -0.74 -6.67 -5.82
CA SER A 504 -1.33 -8.02 -5.84
C SER A 504 -1.53 -8.55 -7.26
N TRP A 505 -1.50 -7.68 -8.26
CA TRP A 505 -1.62 -8.05 -9.67
C TRP A 505 -0.43 -8.85 -10.20
N GLN A 506 0.76 -8.73 -9.59
CA GLN A 506 1.94 -9.49 -9.99
C GLN A 506 1.69 -11.00 -9.78
N ALA A 507 1.73 -11.79 -10.85
CA ALA A 507 1.36 -13.20 -10.78
C ALA A 507 2.49 -14.10 -10.26
N THR A 508 3.74 -13.65 -10.32
CA THR A 508 4.92 -14.41 -9.91
C THR A 508 4.95 -14.65 -8.41
N THR A 509 5.50 -15.77 -7.98
CA THR A 509 5.65 -16.07 -6.55
C THR A 509 6.71 -15.20 -5.90
N GLN A 510 7.89 -15.04 -6.52
CA GLN A 510 8.83 -13.99 -6.14
C GLN A 510 8.29 -12.63 -6.59
N LYS A 511 8.19 -11.69 -5.64
CA LYS A 511 7.79 -10.32 -5.94
C LYS A 511 9.03 -9.49 -6.26
N ARG A 512 9.03 -8.83 -7.42
CA ARG A 512 9.99 -7.76 -7.77
C ARG A 512 9.21 -6.50 -8.01
N ARG A 513 9.34 -5.55 -7.10
CA ARG A 513 8.52 -4.33 -7.10
C ARG A 513 9.20 -3.17 -6.39
N VAL A 514 8.78 -1.96 -6.75
CA VAL A 514 9.09 -0.72 -6.02
C VAL A 514 7.86 0.18 -6.01
N VAL A 515 7.62 0.84 -4.88
CA VAL A 515 6.56 1.84 -4.69
C VAL A 515 7.19 3.22 -4.71
N VAL A 516 6.80 4.06 -5.66
CA VAL A 516 7.19 5.46 -5.67
C VAL A 516 6.09 6.26 -4.99
N MET A 517 6.44 6.99 -3.92
CA MET A 517 5.48 7.80 -3.19
C MET A 517 4.83 8.88 -4.10
N PRO A 518 3.55 9.25 -3.86
CA PRO A 518 2.85 10.30 -4.60
C PRO A 518 3.61 11.64 -4.61
N ALA A 519 3.44 12.47 -5.64
CA ALA A 519 3.95 13.85 -5.58
C ALA A 519 3.10 14.75 -4.68
N ILE A 520 3.69 15.88 -4.28
CA ILE A 520 3.02 16.93 -3.48
C ILE A 520 2.77 18.13 -4.38
N ASP A 521 1.51 18.58 -4.47
CA ASP A 521 1.16 19.86 -5.08
C ASP A 521 1.60 21.01 -4.16
N CYS A 522 2.64 21.72 -4.58
CA CYS A 522 3.29 22.74 -3.76
C CYS A 522 2.60 24.11 -3.85
N LEU A 523 1.68 24.32 -4.79
CA LEU A 523 0.97 25.59 -4.98
C LEU A 523 -0.50 25.52 -4.57
N SER A 524 -1.01 24.32 -4.29
CA SER A 524 -2.35 24.14 -3.75
C SER A 524 -2.54 24.91 -2.44
N GLY A 525 -3.70 25.57 -2.30
CA GLY A 525 -4.17 26.11 -1.02
C GLY A 525 -4.36 25.03 0.07
N SER A 526 -4.28 23.75 -0.30
CA SER A 526 -4.38 22.59 0.58
C SER A 526 -3.05 21.86 0.79
N VAL A 527 -1.91 22.49 0.50
CA VAL A 527 -0.57 21.88 0.64
C VAL A 527 -0.30 21.29 2.03
N ALA A 528 -0.81 21.93 3.10
CA ALA A 528 -0.68 21.42 4.46
C ALA A 528 -1.39 20.06 4.65
N THR A 529 -2.61 19.92 4.12
CA THR A 529 -3.37 18.66 4.13
C THR A 529 -2.67 17.59 3.30
N ILE A 530 -2.19 17.94 2.10
CA ILE A 530 -1.46 17.00 1.23
C ILE A 530 -0.20 16.48 1.92
N LYS A 531 0.56 17.36 2.58
CA LYS A 531 1.75 16.97 3.36
C LYS A 531 1.39 16.04 4.51
N ALA A 532 0.34 16.33 5.27
CA ALA A 532 -0.11 15.47 6.35
C ALA A 532 -0.49 14.07 5.83
N THR A 533 -1.28 13.99 4.75
CA THR A 533 -1.61 12.72 4.10
C THR A 533 -0.36 12.00 3.59
N TYR A 534 0.62 12.74 3.04
CA TYR A 534 1.89 12.18 2.56
C TYR A 534 2.69 11.56 3.70
N ASP A 535 2.81 12.26 4.82
CA ASP A 535 3.58 11.81 5.98
C ASP A 535 2.95 10.56 6.61
N SER A 536 1.62 10.55 6.77
CA SER A 536 0.88 9.36 7.22
C SER A 536 1.02 8.19 6.24
N LEU A 537 0.90 8.43 4.93
CA LEU A 537 1.08 7.37 3.92
C LEU A 537 2.52 6.84 3.91
N LEU A 538 3.52 7.72 4.07
CA LEU A 538 4.92 7.33 4.10
C LEU A 538 5.21 6.39 5.28
N ALA A 539 4.64 6.68 6.46
CA ALA A 539 4.76 5.80 7.62
C ALA A 539 4.14 4.41 7.34
N LEU A 540 2.92 4.38 6.79
CA LEU A 540 2.22 3.15 6.44
C LEU A 540 2.94 2.33 5.35
N VAL A 541 3.49 2.99 4.32
CA VAL A 541 4.24 2.33 3.24
C VAL A 541 5.58 1.79 3.74
N LYS A 542 6.26 2.52 4.64
CA LYS A 542 7.51 2.05 5.29
C LYS A 542 7.29 0.76 6.06
N GLU A 543 6.17 0.66 6.77
CA GLU A 543 5.78 -0.52 7.53
C GLU A 543 5.38 -1.69 6.61
N ALA A 544 4.54 -1.43 5.60
CA ALA A 544 4.00 -2.46 4.72
C ALA A 544 5.03 -3.00 3.70
N TYR A 545 5.95 -2.16 3.24
CA TYR A 545 6.90 -2.46 2.16
C TYR A 545 8.33 -2.02 2.50
N PRO A 546 8.92 -2.54 3.60
CA PRO A 546 10.25 -2.15 4.01
C PRO A 546 11.24 -2.43 2.88
N TYR A 547 12.09 -1.44 2.57
CA TYR A 547 13.10 -1.50 1.49
C TYR A 547 12.53 -1.62 0.06
N GLU A 548 11.22 -1.47 -0.16
CA GLU A 548 10.61 -1.51 -1.50
C GLU A 548 9.92 -0.21 -1.88
N TYR A 549 10.32 0.92 -1.31
CA TYR A 549 9.72 2.22 -1.58
C TYR A 549 10.75 3.32 -1.84
N ILE A 550 10.30 4.37 -2.53
CA ILE A 550 11.01 5.63 -2.72
C ILE A 550 10.20 6.73 -2.03
N ASP A 551 10.78 7.31 -0.97
CA ASP A 551 10.31 8.59 -0.41
C ASP A 551 10.60 9.69 -1.43
N LEU A 552 9.64 9.96 -2.32
CA LEU A 552 9.81 10.89 -3.44
C LEU A 552 10.19 12.30 -2.96
N ARG A 553 9.49 12.85 -1.95
CA ARG A 553 9.83 14.15 -1.38
C ARG A 553 11.26 14.15 -0.83
N GLY A 554 11.60 13.18 0.03
CA GLY A 554 12.93 13.08 0.62
C GLY A 554 14.04 12.87 -0.41
N LEU A 555 13.77 12.10 -1.48
CA LEU A 555 14.68 11.90 -2.61
C LEU A 555 14.97 13.23 -3.31
N LEU A 556 13.93 13.94 -3.74
CA LEU A 556 14.09 15.19 -4.47
C LEU A 556 14.82 16.25 -3.62
N GLN A 557 14.51 16.34 -2.33
CA GLN A 557 15.20 17.26 -1.41
C GLN A 557 16.71 17.00 -1.31
N ARG A 558 17.17 15.75 -1.43
CA ARG A 558 18.61 15.42 -1.45
C ARG A 558 19.31 15.78 -2.77
N HIS A 559 18.56 16.04 -3.84
CA HIS A 559 19.06 16.38 -5.17
C HIS A 559 18.82 17.85 -5.56
N ASN A 560 18.62 18.72 -4.57
CA ASN A 560 18.48 20.16 -4.78
C ASN A 560 19.74 20.81 -5.38
N ASP A 561 19.59 22.00 -5.97
CA ASP A 561 20.68 22.73 -6.62
C ASP A 561 21.49 23.65 -5.68
N GLY A 562 21.16 23.65 -4.38
CA GLY A 562 21.78 24.50 -3.37
C GLY A 562 21.36 25.98 -3.43
N SER A 563 20.46 26.36 -4.34
CA SER A 563 19.97 27.74 -4.43
C SER A 563 19.13 28.11 -3.20
N GLY A 564 19.08 29.41 -2.88
CA GLY A 564 18.26 29.91 -1.78
C GLY A 564 16.76 29.55 -1.92
N ASN A 565 16.27 29.41 -3.15
CA ASN A 565 14.89 28.99 -3.42
C ASN A 565 14.63 27.53 -3.03
N ASP A 566 15.54 26.63 -3.41
CA ASP A 566 15.45 25.22 -3.05
C ASP A 566 15.60 25.01 -1.55
N LEU A 567 16.54 25.71 -0.92
CA LEU A 567 16.72 25.66 0.53
C LEU A 567 15.47 26.15 1.28
N ALA A 568 14.79 27.18 0.76
CA ALA A 568 13.52 27.65 1.31
C ALA A 568 12.39 26.61 1.14
N ASP A 569 12.31 25.94 -0.01
CA ASP A 569 11.33 24.87 -0.25
C ASP A 569 11.58 23.67 0.69
N ILE A 570 12.84 23.27 0.88
CA ILE A 570 13.24 22.21 1.81
C ILE A 570 12.87 22.59 3.25
N ALA A 571 13.16 23.83 3.67
CA ALA A 571 12.79 24.33 4.99
C ALA A 571 11.27 24.32 5.21
N ALA A 572 10.48 24.52 4.16
CA ALA A 572 9.03 24.39 4.18
C ALA A 572 8.53 22.93 4.10
N GLY A 573 9.42 21.94 4.01
CA GLY A 573 9.07 20.53 3.84
C GLY A 573 8.45 20.21 2.49
N LEU A 574 8.89 20.88 1.43
CA LEU A 574 8.44 20.70 0.05
C LEU A 574 9.58 20.14 -0.83
N PRO A 575 9.25 19.49 -1.97
CA PRO A 575 10.24 19.23 -3.01
C PRO A 575 10.85 20.53 -3.54
N PRO A 576 12.15 20.55 -3.87
CA PRO A 576 12.83 21.72 -4.40
C PRO A 576 12.29 22.10 -5.79
N ARG A 577 11.96 23.38 -5.99
CA ARG A 577 11.40 23.85 -7.26
C ARG A 577 12.34 23.70 -8.46
N SER A 578 13.66 23.61 -8.25
CA SER A 578 14.62 23.33 -9.33
C SER A 578 14.38 21.98 -10.04
N LEU A 579 13.71 21.04 -9.37
CA LEU A 579 13.35 19.72 -9.90
C LEU A 579 11.87 19.61 -10.32
N LEU A 580 11.10 20.69 -10.15
CA LEU A 580 9.71 20.75 -10.52
C LEU A 580 9.51 21.53 -11.82
N HIS A 581 8.41 21.23 -12.50
CA HIS A 581 7.88 22.04 -13.57
C HIS A 581 7.32 23.36 -12.99
N THR A 582 6.96 24.31 -13.86
CA THR A 582 6.48 25.65 -13.45
C THR A 582 5.17 25.61 -12.65
N ASP A 583 4.37 24.55 -12.81
CA ASP A 583 3.17 24.29 -12.01
C ASP A 583 3.47 23.83 -10.58
N ARG A 584 4.73 23.55 -10.25
CA ARG A 584 5.21 23.04 -8.95
C ARG A 584 4.42 21.85 -8.41
N TYR A 585 3.92 21.03 -9.32
CA TYR A 585 3.19 19.80 -9.03
C TYR A 585 3.83 18.63 -9.79
N HIS A 586 4.11 18.84 -11.08
CA HIS A 586 4.81 17.87 -11.91
C HIS A 586 6.33 18.04 -11.79
N LEU A 587 7.07 16.96 -12.06
CA LEU A 587 8.53 17.02 -12.14
C LEU A 587 8.95 17.63 -13.49
N ASN A 588 10.10 18.29 -13.52
CA ASN A 588 10.74 18.63 -14.79
C ASN A 588 11.65 17.47 -15.24
N THR A 589 12.32 17.63 -16.40
CA THR A 589 13.25 16.64 -16.95
C THR A 589 14.30 16.17 -15.93
N ALA A 590 14.90 17.08 -15.16
CA ALA A 590 15.89 16.73 -14.15
C ALA A 590 15.27 15.94 -12.98
N GLY A 591 14.10 16.35 -12.50
CA GLY A 591 13.36 15.65 -11.46
C GLY A 591 13.01 14.21 -11.84
N TYR A 592 12.54 13.97 -13.07
CA TYR A 592 12.30 12.60 -13.55
C TYR A 592 13.58 11.77 -13.66
N GLY A 593 14.71 12.39 -14.01
CA GLY A 593 16.01 11.71 -14.06
C GLY A 593 16.47 11.22 -12.70
N VAL A 594 16.25 12.03 -11.66
CA VAL A 594 16.51 11.63 -10.26
C VAL A 594 15.67 10.41 -9.87
N VAL A 595 14.38 10.39 -10.19
CA VAL A 595 13.51 9.25 -9.89
C VAL A 595 13.91 8.00 -10.68
N ALA A 596 14.22 8.14 -11.97
CA ALA A 596 14.66 7.01 -12.80
C ALA A 596 15.96 6.40 -12.29
N ALA A 597 16.93 7.22 -11.90
CA ALA A 597 18.19 6.77 -11.31
C ALA A 597 17.96 5.99 -10.00
N GLU A 598 17.05 6.46 -9.14
CA GLU A 598 16.75 5.78 -7.88
C GLU A 598 16.02 4.44 -8.09
N ILE A 599 15.09 4.37 -9.05
CA ILE A 599 14.45 3.09 -9.43
C ILE A 599 15.52 2.09 -9.88
N LYS A 600 16.43 2.51 -10.78
CA LYS A 600 17.53 1.65 -11.22
C LYS A 600 18.41 1.22 -10.05
N ARG A 601 18.80 2.15 -9.17
CA ARG A 601 19.63 1.84 -7.99
C ARG A 601 18.97 0.76 -7.12
N ILE A 602 17.67 0.85 -6.89
CA ILE A 602 16.91 -0.15 -6.13
C ILE A 602 16.92 -1.50 -6.87
N PHE A 603 16.64 -1.51 -8.17
CA PHE A 603 16.64 -2.74 -8.96
C PHE A 603 18.02 -3.42 -8.96
N ASP A 604 19.08 -2.66 -9.19
CA ASP A 604 20.46 -3.16 -9.14
C ASP A 604 20.79 -3.72 -7.75
N SER A 605 20.43 -3.00 -6.68
CA SER A 605 20.72 -3.42 -5.30
C SER A 605 20.02 -4.70 -4.87
N LYS A 606 18.90 -5.03 -5.51
CA LYS A 606 18.11 -6.24 -5.25
C LYS A 606 18.36 -7.36 -6.27
N GLY A 607 19.20 -7.14 -7.28
CA GLY A 607 19.43 -8.09 -8.37
C GLY A 607 18.17 -8.35 -9.22
N PHE A 608 17.36 -7.33 -9.45
CA PHE A 608 16.11 -7.43 -10.20
C PHE A 608 16.28 -7.50 -11.71
#